data_AF-A0A366HW97-F1
#
_entry.id   AF-A0A366HW97-F1
#
_cell.length_a   1.000
_cell.length_b   1.000
_cell.length_c   1.000
_cell.angle_alpha   90.00
_cell.angle_beta   90.00
_cell.angle_gamma   90.00
#
_symmetry.space_group_name_H-M   'P 1'
#
loop_
_entity.id
_entity.type
_entity.pdbx_description
1 polymer ?
#
loop_
_entity_poly.entity_id
_entity_poly.type
_entity_poly.pdbx_seq_one_letter_code
_entity_poly.pdbx_strand_id
1 'polypeptide(L)'
;MLVELEYPVAKNVLRSLKVIVHSYAVDHLLADAQEAYRVYELMSIRRPGDIIHYIGIEPVEVTEYTLSRCLEKKPKEEPKTVVSLATFDGFFIAAWDDTEPEDGCWLHFRKSARFHDHLRSLFERVRAAQEALRSGSDPLIRHVIHLMETSSHSWDNSPDAPWWRTPSHYDSRTRPLRTLEYYAKLTELLARPDITSVRLYMHDDYQTERLVCTEQRVRASATGQITFEALPICMFANRIPASPGWGEKIMAFHEGTGYGMLVIVEDPGEAAYIKRMAEERERCEKYLLFHAGAPDITGYRRTDGPGWTLLEDLTDHRHHRVCGERMIADFVQTELKKAGRRP
;
A
#
# COMPACT_ATOMS: atom_id res chain seq x y z
N MET A 1 -22.07 -5.29 -13.48
CA MET A 1 -23.32 -4.97 -14.23
C MET A 1 -23.33 -5.78 -15.52
N LEU A 2 -24.38 -6.54 -15.80
CA LEU A 2 -24.57 -7.18 -17.11
C LEU A 2 -25.11 -6.14 -18.10
N VAL A 3 -24.45 -6.02 -19.25
CA VAL A 3 -24.86 -5.19 -20.37
C VAL A 3 -25.20 -6.11 -21.51
N GLU A 4 -26.45 -6.07 -21.96
CA GLU A 4 -26.94 -6.80 -23.12
C GLU A 4 -27.47 -5.78 -24.11
N LEU A 5 -26.87 -5.75 -25.30
CA LEU A 5 -27.25 -4.89 -26.40
C LEU A 5 -27.55 -5.76 -27.62
N GLU A 6 -28.41 -5.28 -28.51
CA GLU A 6 -28.71 -5.94 -29.78
C GLU A 6 -28.42 -4.99 -30.93
N TYR A 7 -27.92 -5.52 -32.04
CA TYR A 7 -27.64 -4.74 -33.25
C TYR A 7 -28.03 -5.52 -34.52
N PRO A 8 -28.48 -4.83 -35.57
CA PRO A 8 -28.87 -5.46 -36.82
C PRO A 8 -27.66 -5.88 -37.66
N VAL A 9 -27.72 -7.06 -38.27
CA VAL A 9 -26.67 -7.57 -39.18
C VAL A 9 -27.23 -7.88 -40.57
N ALA A 10 -28.54 -8.13 -40.65
CA ALA A 10 -29.31 -8.20 -41.88
C ALA A 10 -30.78 -7.87 -41.58
N LYS A 11 -31.60 -7.76 -42.62
CA LYS A 11 -33.05 -7.58 -42.46
C LYS A 11 -33.62 -8.71 -41.61
N ASN A 12 -34.15 -8.38 -40.43
CA ASN A 12 -34.70 -9.30 -39.43
C ASN A 12 -33.67 -10.24 -38.76
N VAL A 13 -32.37 -9.93 -38.82
CA VAL A 13 -31.33 -10.68 -38.09
C VAL A 13 -30.63 -9.75 -37.13
N LEU A 14 -30.84 -9.99 -35.83
CA LEU A 14 -30.15 -9.30 -34.74
C LEU A 14 -29.03 -10.19 -34.20
N ARG A 15 -27.93 -9.56 -33.77
CA ARG A 15 -26.91 -10.19 -32.93
C ARG A 15 -26.83 -9.49 -31.60
N SER A 16 -26.40 -10.23 -30.57
CA SER A 16 -26.18 -9.67 -29.24
C SER A 16 -24.73 -9.21 -29.08
N LEU A 17 -24.55 -8.12 -28.34
CA LEU A 17 -23.30 -7.78 -27.64
C LEU A 17 -23.59 -7.87 -26.14
N LYS A 18 -23.06 -8.90 -25.48
CA LYS A 18 -23.17 -9.10 -24.03
C LYS A 18 -21.81 -9.02 -23.38
N VAL A 19 -21.71 -8.14 -22.40
CA VAL A 19 -20.49 -7.96 -21.59
C VAL A 19 -20.85 -7.81 -20.12
N ILE A 20 -19.97 -8.25 -19.23
CA ILE A 20 -20.04 -7.96 -17.81
C ILE A 20 -19.08 -6.81 -17.50
N VAL A 21 -19.63 -5.75 -16.92
CA VAL A 21 -18.89 -4.59 -16.42
C VAL A 21 -18.55 -4.84 -14.96
N HIS A 22 -17.25 -4.86 -14.67
CA HIS A 22 -16.68 -5.10 -13.36
C HIS A 22 -16.15 -3.82 -12.72
N SER A 23 -16.40 -3.64 -11.42
CA SER A 23 -15.96 -2.48 -10.64
C SER A 23 -15.13 -2.85 -9.41
N TYR A 24 -14.69 -4.12 -9.28
CA TYR A 24 -13.94 -4.60 -8.11
C TYR A 24 -12.67 -3.79 -7.84
N ALA A 25 -12.03 -3.24 -8.88
CA ALA A 25 -10.82 -2.43 -8.70
C ALA A 25 -11.09 -1.11 -7.97
N VAL A 26 -12.30 -0.55 -8.11
CA VAL A 26 -12.74 0.58 -7.28
C VAL A 26 -12.87 0.13 -5.84
N ASP A 27 -13.49 -1.03 -5.59
CA ASP A 27 -13.70 -1.55 -4.24
C ASP A 27 -12.36 -1.81 -3.52
N HIS A 28 -11.38 -2.40 -4.23
CA HIS A 28 -10.03 -2.60 -3.70
C HIS A 28 -9.32 -1.27 -3.40
N LEU A 29 -9.37 -0.29 -4.31
CA LEU A 29 -8.76 1.02 -4.07
C LEU A 29 -9.38 1.72 -2.86
N LEU A 30 -10.70 1.63 -2.68
CA LEU A 30 -11.37 2.21 -1.52
C LEU A 30 -10.92 1.56 -0.20
N ALA A 31 -10.82 0.22 -0.18
CA ALA A 31 -10.35 -0.52 0.99
C ALA A 31 -8.86 -0.23 1.31
N ASP A 32 -8.01 -0.22 0.29
CA ASP A 32 -6.59 0.10 0.42
C ASP A 32 -6.37 1.50 1.01
N ALA A 33 -7.12 2.50 0.49
CA ALA A 33 -6.99 3.90 0.92
C ALA A 33 -7.40 4.13 2.38
N GLN A 34 -8.37 3.36 2.90
CA GLN A 34 -8.75 3.41 4.31
C GLN A 34 -7.61 2.97 5.22
N GLU A 35 -6.76 2.06 4.75
CA GLU A 35 -5.59 1.56 5.47
C GLU A 35 -4.33 2.40 5.23
N ALA A 36 -4.46 3.62 4.69
CA ALA A 36 -3.36 4.51 4.30
C ALA A 36 -2.50 3.98 3.13
N TYR A 37 -3.00 3.02 2.34
CA TYR A 37 -2.37 2.53 1.12
C TYR A 37 -2.99 3.18 -0.13
N ARG A 38 -2.21 3.57 -1.13
CA ARG A 38 -2.75 4.15 -2.39
C ARG A 38 -3.66 5.38 -2.20
N VAL A 39 -3.50 6.11 -1.10
CA VAL A 39 -4.26 7.33 -0.79
C VAL A 39 -4.13 8.36 -1.91
N TYR A 40 -2.91 8.59 -2.41
CA TYR A 40 -2.67 9.53 -3.50
C TYR A 40 -3.48 9.19 -4.76
N GLU A 41 -3.56 7.91 -5.11
CA GLU A 41 -4.30 7.42 -6.26
C GLU A 41 -5.81 7.68 -6.11
N LEU A 42 -6.39 7.35 -4.95
CA LEU A 42 -7.80 7.65 -4.66
C LEU A 42 -8.08 9.15 -4.75
N MET A 43 -7.21 9.97 -4.14
CA MET A 43 -7.36 11.43 -4.09
C MET A 43 -7.13 12.10 -5.45
N SER A 44 -6.49 11.41 -6.40
CA SER A 44 -6.25 11.89 -7.77
C SER A 44 -7.46 11.75 -8.69
N ILE A 45 -8.47 10.97 -8.31
CA ILE A 45 -9.72 10.84 -9.07
C ILE A 45 -10.56 12.11 -8.86
N ARG A 46 -10.70 12.94 -9.91
CA ARG A 46 -11.35 14.27 -9.83
C ARG A 46 -12.66 14.37 -10.60
N ARG A 47 -12.90 13.46 -11.55
CA ARG A 47 -14.13 13.43 -12.36
C ARG A 47 -14.58 11.99 -12.61
N PRO A 48 -15.88 11.76 -12.93
CA PRO A 48 -16.39 10.43 -13.25
C PRO A 48 -15.63 9.71 -14.37
N GLY A 49 -15.05 10.46 -15.32
CA GLY A 49 -14.25 9.90 -16.41
C GLY A 49 -12.96 9.23 -15.95
N ASP A 50 -12.38 9.64 -14.82
CA ASP A 50 -11.14 9.04 -14.30
C ASP A 50 -11.38 7.61 -13.78
N ILE A 51 -12.63 7.25 -13.48
CA ILE A 51 -13.02 5.91 -13.02
C ILE A 51 -12.88 4.86 -14.12
N ILE A 52 -12.90 5.27 -15.39
CA ILE A 52 -12.80 4.37 -16.54
C ILE A 52 -11.57 3.46 -16.45
N HIS A 53 -10.47 3.95 -15.84
CA HIS A 53 -9.25 3.17 -15.62
C HIS A 53 -9.44 1.97 -14.67
N TYR A 54 -10.47 1.99 -13.82
CA TYR A 54 -10.79 0.96 -12.83
C TYR A 54 -11.93 0.04 -13.26
N ILE A 55 -12.51 0.26 -14.45
CA ILE A 55 -13.59 -0.58 -14.98
C ILE A 55 -13.00 -1.73 -15.79
N GLY A 56 -13.40 -2.95 -15.47
CA GLY A 56 -13.10 -4.15 -16.25
C GLY A 56 -14.26 -4.55 -17.13
N ILE A 57 -13.97 -5.05 -18.34
CA ILE A 57 -14.95 -5.59 -19.28
C ILE A 57 -14.63 -7.05 -19.53
N GLU A 58 -15.58 -7.93 -19.21
CA GLU A 58 -15.56 -9.35 -19.54
C GLU A 58 -16.52 -9.60 -20.73
N PRO A 59 -16.01 -10.05 -21.90
CA PRO A 59 -16.85 -10.42 -23.01
C PRO A 59 -17.59 -11.73 -22.70
N VAL A 60 -18.91 -11.76 -22.91
CA VAL A 60 -19.76 -12.95 -22.73
C VAL A 60 -20.28 -13.45 -24.06
N GLU A 61 -20.91 -12.57 -24.85
CA GLU A 61 -21.43 -12.86 -26.19
C GLU A 61 -21.03 -11.68 -27.10
N VAL A 62 -19.91 -11.81 -27.80
CA VAL A 62 -19.36 -10.78 -28.70
C VAL A 62 -18.92 -11.42 -30.01
N THR A 63 -18.61 -10.62 -31.04
CA THR A 63 -18.07 -11.16 -32.28
C THR A 63 -16.69 -11.80 -32.07
N GLU A 64 -16.32 -12.73 -32.95
CA GLU A 64 -15.00 -13.40 -32.92
C GLU A 64 -13.86 -12.38 -33.01
N TYR A 65 -14.03 -11.32 -33.80
CA TYR A 65 -13.10 -10.21 -33.89
C TYR A 65 -12.88 -9.52 -32.53
N THR A 66 -13.96 -9.11 -31.87
CA THR A 66 -13.91 -8.48 -30.55
C THR A 66 -13.28 -9.40 -29.52
N LEU A 67 -13.64 -10.69 -29.52
CA LEU A 67 -13.07 -11.69 -28.61
C LEU A 67 -11.57 -11.88 -28.83
N SER A 68 -11.12 -11.99 -30.07
CA SER A 68 -9.68 -12.14 -30.42
C SER A 68 -8.87 -10.96 -29.88
N ARG A 69 -9.34 -9.72 -30.08
CA ARG A 69 -8.67 -8.52 -29.54
C ARG A 69 -8.67 -8.47 -28.01
N CYS A 70 -9.75 -8.93 -27.37
CA CYS A 70 -9.78 -9.04 -25.92
C CYS A 70 -8.72 -10.03 -25.42
N LEU A 71 -8.54 -11.17 -26.10
CA LEU A 71 -7.53 -12.18 -25.75
C LEU A 71 -6.11 -11.66 -25.96
N GLU A 72 -5.84 -10.93 -27.05
CA GLU A 72 -4.53 -10.32 -27.32
C GLU A 72 -4.12 -9.24 -26.31
N LYS A 73 -5.10 -8.47 -25.82
CA LYS A 73 -4.88 -7.34 -24.90
C LYS A 73 -5.11 -7.69 -23.43
N LYS A 74 -5.45 -8.94 -23.14
CA LYS A 74 -5.68 -9.44 -21.79
C LYS A 74 -4.38 -9.34 -20.97
N PRO A 75 -4.40 -8.71 -19.77
CA PRO A 75 -3.28 -8.79 -18.85
C PRO A 75 -2.99 -10.25 -18.46
N LYS A 76 -1.71 -10.60 -18.26
CA LYS A 76 -1.32 -11.97 -17.91
C LYS A 76 -1.90 -12.43 -16.58
N GLU A 77 -2.11 -11.47 -15.68
CA GLU A 77 -2.57 -11.69 -14.31
C GLU A 77 -4.06 -12.04 -14.26
N GLU A 78 -4.90 -11.57 -15.20
CA GLU A 78 -6.34 -11.81 -15.13
C GLU A 78 -6.69 -13.27 -15.47
N PRO A 79 -7.50 -13.99 -14.67
CA PRO A 79 -7.87 -15.37 -14.98
C PRO A 79 -8.83 -15.45 -16.17
N LYS A 80 -9.76 -14.49 -16.27
CA LYS A 80 -10.75 -14.37 -17.34
C LYS A 80 -10.30 -13.37 -18.41
N THR A 81 -10.99 -13.30 -19.54
CA THR A 81 -10.71 -12.34 -20.62
C THR A 81 -11.15 -10.92 -20.25
N VAL A 82 -10.64 -10.39 -19.13
CA VAL A 82 -11.01 -9.06 -18.63
C VAL A 82 -10.01 -8.02 -19.09
N VAL A 83 -10.45 -7.13 -19.97
CA VAL A 83 -9.67 -5.96 -20.40
C VAL A 83 -10.16 -4.69 -19.71
N SER A 84 -9.36 -3.63 -19.72
CA SER A 84 -9.84 -2.34 -19.19
C SER A 84 -10.93 -1.78 -20.11
N LEU A 85 -11.84 -0.98 -19.55
CA LEU A 85 -12.83 -0.27 -20.36
C LEU A 85 -12.17 0.61 -21.42
N ALA A 86 -11.07 1.30 -21.10
CA ALA A 86 -10.34 2.11 -22.07
C ALA A 86 -9.80 1.27 -23.25
N THR A 87 -9.27 0.07 -22.97
CA THR A 87 -8.81 -0.87 -23.99
C THR A 87 -9.98 -1.38 -24.83
N PHE A 88 -11.09 -1.75 -24.19
CA PHE A 88 -12.28 -2.27 -24.87
C PHE A 88 -12.96 -1.20 -25.73
N ASP A 89 -13.11 0.03 -25.21
CA ASP A 89 -13.64 1.18 -25.95
C ASP A 89 -12.81 1.43 -27.23
N GLY A 90 -11.51 1.19 -27.20
CA GLY A 90 -10.62 1.33 -28.36
C GLY A 90 -10.80 0.27 -29.46
N PHE A 91 -11.73 -0.68 -29.30
CA PHE A 91 -12.06 -1.66 -30.34
C PHE A 91 -13.10 -1.15 -31.34
N PHE A 92 -13.92 -0.18 -30.94
CA PHE A 92 -15.08 0.29 -31.69
C PHE A 92 -14.82 1.69 -32.27
N ILE A 93 -15.07 1.88 -33.56
CA ILE A 93 -14.72 3.09 -34.29
C ILE A 93 -15.98 3.73 -34.88
N ALA A 94 -16.16 5.03 -34.63
CA ALA A 94 -17.18 5.80 -35.34
C ALA A 94 -16.66 6.16 -36.74
N ALA A 95 -17.34 5.69 -37.78
CA ALA A 95 -17.00 5.94 -39.18
C ALA A 95 -18.19 6.59 -39.93
N TRP A 96 -18.92 7.49 -39.27
CA TRP A 96 -20.11 8.15 -39.83
C TRP A 96 -21.13 7.14 -40.38
N ASP A 97 -21.42 7.18 -41.67
CA ASP A 97 -22.31 6.28 -42.40
C ASP A 97 -21.76 4.85 -42.56
N ASP A 98 -20.43 4.68 -42.46
CA ASP A 98 -19.75 3.38 -42.49
C ASP A 98 -19.55 2.78 -41.08
N THR A 99 -20.18 3.34 -40.04
CA THR A 99 -20.07 2.78 -38.69
C THR A 99 -20.72 1.40 -38.64
N GLU A 100 -19.93 0.37 -38.36
CA GLU A 100 -20.43 -0.99 -38.20
C GLU A 100 -21.52 -1.05 -37.11
N PRO A 101 -22.59 -1.85 -37.30
CA PRO A 101 -23.70 -1.87 -36.35
C PRO A 101 -23.30 -2.25 -34.91
N GLU A 102 -22.30 -3.13 -34.74
CA GLU A 102 -21.74 -3.49 -33.43
C GLU A 102 -21.10 -2.26 -32.75
N ASP A 103 -20.26 -1.53 -33.48
CA ASP A 103 -19.57 -0.32 -33.04
C ASP A 103 -20.57 0.78 -32.65
N GLY A 104 -21.54 1.03 -33.53
CA GLY A 104 -22.60 2.01 -33.28
C GLY A 104 -23.39 1.68 -32.00
N CYS A 105 -23.67 0.39 -31.78
CA CYS A 105 -24.42 -0.07 -30.62
C CYS A 105 -23.65 0.13 -29.30
N TRP A 106 -22.37 -0.26 -29.26
CA TRP A 106 -21.52 -0.03 -28.09
C TRP A 106 -21.32 1.47 -27.81
N LEU A 107 -20.99 2.25 -28.84
CA LEU A 107 -20.75 3.69 -28.73
C LEU A 107 -22.00 4.45 -28.30
N HIS A 108 -23.19 4.02 -28.74
CA HIS A 108 -24.47 4.57 -28.28
C HIS A 108 -24.72 4.25 -26.81
N PHE A 109 -24.52 2.99 -26.39
CA PHE A 109 -24.63 2.60 -24.99
C PHE A 109 -23.67 3.39 -24.09
N ARG A 110 -22.43 3.62 -24.52
CA ARG A 110 -21.45 4.42 -23.78
C ARG A 110 -21.87 5.86 -23.52
N LYS A 111 -22.75 6.41 -24.37
CA LYS A 111 -23.35 7.75 -24.23
C LYS A 111 -24.69 7.73 -23.50
N SER A 112 -25.22 6.55 -23.16
CA SER A 112 -26.53 6.40 -22.53
C SER A 112 -26.55 6.92 -21.10
N ALA A 113 -27.72 7.37 -20.64
CA ALA A 113 -27.94 7.77 -19.27
C ALA A 113 -27.60 6.64 -18.28
N ARG A 114 -27.98 5.39 -18.60
CA ARG A 114 -27.69 4.21 -17.77
C ARG A 114 -26.19 4.05 -17.49
N PHE A 115 -25.36 4.20 -18.52
CA PHE A 115 -23.91 4.06 -18.35
C PHE A 115 -23.34 5.23 -17.53
N HIS A 116 -23.76 6.47 -17.82
CA HIS A 116 -23.35 7.65 -17.07
C HIS A 116 -23.78 7.61 -15.61
N ASP A 117 -24.98 7.13 -15.31
CA ASP A 117 -25.47 6.99 -13.94
C ASP A 117 -24.69 5.92 -13.16
N HIS A 118 -24.28 4.83 -13.82
CA HIS A 118 -23.38 3.85 -13.21
C HIS A 118 -22.02 4.45 -12.86
N LEU A 119 -21.37 5.18 -13.79
CA LEU A 119 -20.10 5.86 -13.51
C LEU A 119 -20.26 6.91 -12.41
N ARG A 120 -21.35 7.68 -12.42
CA ARG A 120 -21.65 8.67 -11.38
C ARG A 120 -21.81 8.01 -10.02
N SER A 121 -22.53 6.88 -9.95
CA SER A 121 -22.69 6.12 -8.71
C SER A 121 -21.34 5.67 -8.12
N LEU A 122 -20.42 5.16 -8.97
CA LEU A 122 -19.07 4.81 -8.53
C LEU A 122 -18.28 6.05 -8.08
N PHE A 123 -18.43 7.17 -8.78
CA PHE A 123 -17.76 8.42 -8.41
C PHE A 123 -18.24 8.98 -7.08
N GLU A 124 -19.54 8.92 -6.80
CA GLU A 124 -20.06 9.34 -5.50
C GLU A 124 -19.49 8.49 -4.35
N ARG A 125 -19.24 7.19 -4.57
CA ARG A 125 -18.53 6.35 -3.58
C ARG A 125 -17.08 6.81 -3.36
N VAL A 126 -16.37 7.13 -4.44
CA VAL A 126 -15.01 7.69 -4.37
C VAL A 126 -15.02 9.02 -3.61
N ARG A 127 -15.94 9.94 -3.94
CA ARG A 127 -16.06 11.23 -3.26
C ARG A 127 -16.35 11.07 -1.76
N ALA A 128 -17.27 10.17 -1.42
CA ALA A 128 -17.59 9.88 -0.03
C ALA A 128 -16.37 9.36 0.73
N ALA A 129 -15.57 8.47 0.12
CA ALA A 129 -14.34 7.98 0.72
C ALA A 129 -13.28 9.08 0.85
N GLN A 130 -13.07 9.90 -0.20
CA GLN A 130 -12.15 11.04 -0.13
C GLN A 130 -12.52 12.01 1.00
N GLU A 131 -13.81 12.30 1.18
CA GLU A 131 -14.28 13.15 2.27
C GLU A 131 -14.05 12.51 3.65
N ALA A 132 -14.36 11.22 3.78
CA ALA A 132 -14.07 10.48 5.01
C ALA A 132 -12.57 10.53 5.37
N LEU A 133 -11.69 10.34 4.38
CA LEU A 133 -10.24 10.45 4.59
C LEU A 133 -9.78 11.85 4.99
N ARG A 134 -10.34 12.91 4.38
CA ARG A 134 -10.03 14.31 4.77
C ARG A 134 -10.47 14.63 6.19
N SER A 135 -11.63 14.13 6.60
CA SER A 135 -12.17 14.34 7.95
C SER A 135 -11.52 13.46 9.02
N GLY A 136 -10.81 12.41 8.59
CA GLY A 136 -10.16 11.43 9.47
C GLY A 136 -8.97 11.99 10.25
N SER A 137 -8.59 11.27 11.31
CA SER A 137 -7.45 11.62 12.17
C SER A 137 -6.18 10.80 11.88
N ASP A 138 -6.18 9.93 10.88
CA ASP A 138 -5.03 9.08 10.57
C ASP A 138 -3.79 9.93 10.19
N PRO A 139 -2.68 9.85 10.93
CA PRO A 139 -1.51 10.71 10.71
C PRO A 139 -0.82 10.50 9.36
N LEU A 140 -0.87 9.29 8.81
CA LEU A 140 -0.25 8.97 7.52
C LEU A 140 -1.11 9.50 6.38
N ILE A 141 -2.43 9.27 6.44
CA ILE A 141 -3.38 9.76 5.43
C ILE A 141 -3.36 11.29 5.36
N ARG A 142 -3.46 11.96 6.53
CA ARG A 142 -3.41 13.42 6.60
C ARG A 142 -2.14 13.99 5.99
N HIS A 143 -1.02 13.29 6.14
CA HIS A 143 0.22 13.72 5.52
C HIS A 143 0.22 13.59 4.02
N VAL A 144 -0.22 12.44 3.49
CA VAL A 144 -0.29 12.24 2.05
C VAL A 144 -1.16 13.35 1.44
N ILE A 145 -2.32 13.62 2.03
CA ILE A 145 -3.22 14.71 1.59
C ILE A 145 -2.49 16.07 1.66
N HIS A 146 -1.80 16.38 2.76
CA HIS A 146 -1.03 17.62 2.88
C HIS A 146 0.07 17.75 1.81
N LEU A 147 0.79 16.66 1.50
CA LEU A 147 1.79 16.66 0.43
C LEU A 147 1.16 16.94 -0.93
N MET A 148 -0.01 16.37 -1.21
CA MET A 148 -0.75 16.63 -2.45
C MET A 148 -1.21 18.09 -2.55
N GLU A 149 -1.74 18.65 -1.45
CA GLU A 149 -2.19 20.04 -1.41
C GLU A 149 -1.05 21.04 -1.62
N THR A 150 0.16 20.68 -1.19
CA THR A 150 1.38 21.48 -1.36
C THR A 150 2.19 21.10 -2.60
N SER A 151 1.67 20.22 -3.46
CA SER A 151 2.34 19.72 -4.68
C SER A 151 3.77 19.21 -4.42
N SER A 152 3.96 18.59 -3.26
CA SER A 152 5.24 18.09 -2.75
C SER A 152 5.27 16.56 -2.64
N HIS A 153 4.24 15.87 -3.13
CA HIS A 153 4.22 14.42 -3.19
C HIS A 153 5.13 13.92 -4.32
N SER A 154 5.77 12.76 -4.15
CA SER A 154 6.67 12.17 -5.16
C SER A 154 6.01 11.98 -6.53
N TRP A 155 4.74 11.59 -6.52
CA TRP A 155 3.89 11.44 -7.71
C TRP A 155 3.48 12.77 -8.39
N ASP A 156 3.59 13.94 -7.75
CA ASP A 156 3.16 15.21 -8.37
C ASP A 156 4.02 15.59 -9.58
N ASN A 157 5.27 15.11 -9.62
CA ASN A 157 6.21 15.32 -10.73
C ASN A 157 6.35 14.10 -11.66
N SER A 158 5.55 13.05 -11.44
CA SER A 158 5.55 11.87 -12.29
C SER A 158 4.75 12.15 -13.58
N PRO A 159 5.29 11.82 -14.77
CA PRO A 159 4.53 11.92 -16.01
C PRO A 159 3.39 10.90 -16.07
N ASP A 160 3.56 9.78 -15.35
CA ASP A 160 2.58 8.70 -15.30
C ASP A 160 1.65 8.90 -14.11
N ALA A 161 0.34 8.91 -14.37
CA ALA A 161 -0.66 8.86 -13.32
C ALA A 161 -0.60 7.49 -12.64
N PRO A 162 -0.70 7.41 -11.30
CA PRO A 162 -0.56 6.16 -10.57
C PRO A 162 -1.85 5.31 -10.62
N TRP A 163 -2.50 5.24 -11.78
CA TRP A 163 -3.74 4.49 -11.95
C TRP A 163 -3.43 3.01 -12.09
N TRP A 164 -3.69 2.26 -11.03
CA TRP A 164 -3.48 0.83 -10.99
C TRP A 164 -4.81 0.09 -10.90
N ARG A 165 -5.21 -0.50 -12.02
CA ARG A 165 -6.33 -1.44 -12.02
C ARG A 165 -5.91 -2.76 -11.41
N THR A 166 -6.34 -3.03 -10.19
CA THR A 166 -6.15 -4.31 -9.51
C THR A 166 -7.06 -5.38 -10.11
N PRO A 167 -6.60 -6.63 -10.27
CA PRO A 167 -7.43 -7.73 -10.78
C PRO A 167 -8.48 -8.21 -9.76
N SER A 168 -9.38 -9.09 -10.17
CA SER A 168 -10.47 -9.58 -9.29
C SER A 168 -9.98 -10.42 -8.10
N HIS A 169 -8.80 -11.03 -8.22
CA HIS A 169 -8.15 -11.87 -7.21
C HIS A 169 -6.99 -11.14 -6.52
N TYR A 170 -7.00 -9.80 -6.57
CA TYR A 170 -6.00 -8.97 -5.92
C TYR A 170 -5.89 -9.29 -4.43
N ASP A 171 -4.71 -9.75 -4.01
CA ASP A 171 -4.38 -9.91 -2.60
C ASP A 171 -3.79 -8.59 -2.12
N SER A 172 -4.58 -7.84 -1.36
CA SER A 172 -4.15 -6.53 -0.88
C SER A 172 -2.97 -6.66 0.08
N ARG A 173 -1.99 -5.77 -0.09
CA ARG A 173 -0.89 -5.62 0.87
C ARG A 173 -1.37 -5.25 2.26
N THR A 174 -2.54 -4.61 2.36
CA THR A 174 -3.11 -4.17 3.64
C THR A 174 -3.70 -5.33 4.44
N ARG A 175 -3.81 -6.53 3.84
CA ARG A 175 -4.27 -7.72 4.54
C ARG A 175 -3.31 -8.06 5.70
N PRO A 176 -3.81 -8.13 6.95
CA PRO A 176 -2.97 -8.46 8.09
C PRO A 176 -2.34 -9.85 7.95
N LEU A 177 -1.02 -9.93 8.14
CA LEU A 177 -0.28 -11.20 8.11
C LEU A 177 -0.11 -11.82 9.50
N ARG A 178 -0.44 -11.07 10.56
CA ARG A 178 -0.32 -11.48 11.97
C ARG A 178 -1.64 -11.32 12.71
N THR A 179 -1.68 -11.80 13.95
CA THR A 179 -2.86 -11.72 14.79
C THR A 179 -3.12 -10.27 15.24
N LEU A 180 -4.36 -9.96 15.59
CA LEU A 180 -4.71 -8.63 16.11
C LEU A 180 -3.96 -8.34 17.43
N GLU A 181 -3.74 -9.37 18.24
CA GLU A 181 -3.01 -9.28 19.51
C GLU A 181 -1.53 -8.97 19.30
N TYR A 182 -0.91 -9.45 18.22
CA TYR A 182 0.46 -9.07 17.84
C TYR A 182 0.54 -7.57 17.55
N TYR A 183 -0.34 -7.05 16.69
CA TYR A 183 -0.36 -5.63 16.33
C TYR A 183 -0.72 -4.73 17.52
N ALA A 184 -1.61 -5.19 18.40
CA ALA A 184 -1.91 -4.51 19.65
C ALA A 184 -0.67 -4.42 20.56
N LYS A 185 0.09 -5.52 20.69
CA LYS A 185 1.33 -5.51 21.48
C LYS A 185 2.40 -4.61 20.87
N LEU A 186 2.53 -4.62 19.54
CA LEU A 186 3.44 -3.72 18.84
C LEU A 186 3.06 -2.26 19.09
N THR A 187 1.78 -1.92 19.01
CA THR A 187 1.27 -0.56 19.31
C THR A 187 1.60 -0.15 20.74
N GLU A 188 1.39 -1.05 21.72
CA GLU A 188 1.75 -0.81 23.13
C GLU A 188 3.25 -0.50 23.27
N LEU A 189 4.12 -1.29 22.65
CA LEU A 189 5.57 -1.09 22.69
C LEU A 189 5.96 0.22 22.01
N LEU A 190 5.44 0.51 20.82
CA LEU A 190 5.72 1.73 20.08
C LEU A 190 5.29 2.99 20.84
N ALA A 191 4.25 2.93 21.68
CA ALA A 191 3.84 4.06 22.51
C ALA A 191 4.79 4.34 23.69
N ARG A 192 5.74 3.44 23.99
CA ARG A 192 6.64 3.58 25.13
C ARG A 192 7.72 4.64 24.91
N PRO A 193 7.90 5.60 25.83
CA PRO A 193 8.88 6.68 25.65
C PRO A 193 10.33 6.21 25.71
N ASP A 194 10.61 5.07 26.36
CA ASP A 194 11.95 4.49 26.44
C ASP A 194 12.37 3.73 25.16
N ILE A 195 11.41 3.43 24.26
CA ILE A 195 11.73 2.93 22.92
C ILE A 195 12.01 4.11 22.02
N THR A 196 13.29 4.43 21.85
CA THR A 196 13.77 5.60 21.10
C THR A 196 14.12 5.28 19.65
N SER A 197 14.19 4.01 19.27
CA SER A 197 14.50 3.59 17.89
C SER A 197 13.96 2.19 17.62
N VAL A 198 13.62 1.93 16.35
CA VAL A 198 13.08 0.64 15.90
C VAL A 198 13.96 0.07 14.81
N ARG A 199 14.25 -1.22 14.90
CA ARG A 199 14.87 -2.00 13.84
C ARG A 199 13.88 -3.01 13.31
N LEU A 200 13.81 -3.06 12.00
CA LEU A 200 12.91 -3.87 11.23
C LEU A 200 13.69 -5.00 10.53
N TYR A 201 13.59 -6.23 11.03
CA TYR A 201 13.95 -7.45 10.28
C TYR A 201 12.73 -7.86 9.46
N MET A 202 12.40 -7.07 8.43
CA MET A 202 11.10 -7.19 7.77
C MET A 202 11.09 -8.25 6.68
N HIS A 203 10.00 -9.00 6.70
CA HIS A 203 9.35 -9.60 5.53
C HIS A 203 8.16 -8.71 5.12
N ASP A 204 7.32 -9.14 4.18
CA ASP A 204 6.23 -8.38 3.58
C ASP A 204 5.01 -8.05 4.47
N ASP A 205 5.21 -7.70 5.75
CA ASP A 205 4.13 -7.23 6.63
C ASP A 205 3.91 -5.71 6.58
N TYR A 206 2.95 -5.32 5.76
CA TYR A 206 2.51 -3.92 5.63
C TYR A 206 2.04 -3.31 6.96
N GLN A 207 1.34 -4.08 7.80
CA GLN A 207 0.70 -3.56 9.00
C GLN A 207 1.74 -3.23 10.07
N THR A 208 2.80 -4.02 10.19
CA THR A 208 3.98 -3.66 10.99
C THR A 208 4.58 -2.34 10.52
N GLU A 209 4.83 -2.19 9.21
CA GLU A 209 5.43 -0.98 8.64
C GLU A 209 4.57 0.26 8.91
N ARG A 210 3.26 0.13 8.71
CA ARG A 210 2.26 1.16 8.96
C ARG A 210 2.28 1.64 10.40
N LEU A 211 2.29 0.72 11.37
CA LEU A 211 2.30 1.06 12.79
C LEU A 211 3.56 1.82 13.19
N VAL A 212 4.73 1.36 12.74
CA VAL A 212 6.01 2.01 13.05
C VAL A 212 6.09 3.40 12.42
N CYS A 213 5.67 3.55 11.16
CA CYS A 213 5.64 4.86 10.48
C CYS A 213 4.61 5.80 11.08
N THR A 214 3.45 5.29 11.53
CA THR A 214 2.44 6.07 12.24
C THR A 214 3.02 6.66 13.52
N GLU A 215 3.66 5.83 14.35
CA GLU A 215 4.28 6.29 15.60
C GLU A 215 5.39 7.32 15.34
N GLN A 216 6.25 7.08 14.34
CA GLN A 216 7.29 8.03 13.95
C GLN A 216 6.70 9.43 13.67
N ARG A 217 5.57 9.48 12.95
CA ARG A 217 4.89 10.74 12.65
C ARG A 217 4.19 11.37 13.84
N VAL A 218 3.54 10.56 14.67
CA VAL A 218 2.87 11.04 15.89
C VAL A 218 3.89 11.72 16.80
N ARG A 219 5.04 11.06 17.03
CA ARG A 219 6.13 11.63 17.84
C ARG A 219 6.70 12.89 17.21
N ALA A 220 7.00 12.88 15.91
CA ALA A 220 7.53 14.05 15.22
C ALA A 220 6.60 15.26 15.30
N SER A 221 5.30 15.02 15.17
CA SER A 221 4.29 16.06 15.31
C SER A 221 4.20 16.58 16.74
N ALA A 222 4.32 15.70 17.74
CA ALA A 222 4.29 16.06 19.16
C ALA A 222 5.54 16.81 19.63
N THR A 223 6.72 16.50 19.09
CA THR A 223 7.99 17.11 19.49
C THR A 223 8.44 18.26 18.59
N GLY A 224 7.81 18.45 17.43
CA GLY A 224 8.23 19.41 16.41
C GLY A 224 9.51 19.02 15.66
N GLN A 225 10.02 17.80 15.89
CA GLN A 225 11.20 17.26 15.23
C GLN A 225 10.87 16.75 13.82
N ILE A 226 11.90 16.49 13.02
CA ILE A 226 11.69 15.71 11.79
C ILE A 226 11.39 14.24 12.15
N THR A 227 10.66 13.54 11.29
CA THR A 227 10.28 12.13 11.48
C THR A 227 11.45 11.26 11.93
N PHE A 228 12.59 11.44 11.26
CA PHE A 228 13.80 10.69 11.53
C PHE A 228 14.40 10.91 12.94
N GLU A 229 14.29 12.11 13.51
CA GLU A 229 14.77 12.41 14.88
C GLU A 229 13.82 11.86 15.95
N ALA A 230 12.53 11.89 15.68
CA ALA A 230 11.50 11.54 16.65
C ALA A 230 11.41 10.03 16.92
N LEU A 231 11.63 9.22 15.88
CA LEU A 231 11.77 7.77 15.99
C LEU A 231 12.59 7.24 14.80
N PRO A 232 13.92 7.11 14.94
CA PRO A 232 14.75 6.44 13.95
C PRO A 232 14.25 5.03 13.63
N ILE A 233 14.01 4.76 12.35
CA ILE A 233 13.64 3.43 11.83
C ILE A 233 14.82 2.90 11.02
N CYS A 234 15.36 1.75 11.41
CA CYS A 234 16.42 1.05 10.69
C CYS A 234 15.84 -0.15 9.93
N MET A 235 16.12 -0.22 8.62
CA MET A 235 15.69 -1.32 7.75
C MET A 235 16.82 -1.77 6.81
N PHE A 236 16.78 -3.02 6.35
CA PHE A 236 17.75 -3.55 5.41
C PHE A 236 17.65 -2.85 4.03
N ALA A 237 18.80 -2.47 3.44
CA ALA A 237 18.88 -1.51 2.33
C ALA A 237 18.22 -1.92 0.99
N ASN A 238 17.94 -3.20 0.78
CA ASN A 238 17.40 -3.68 -0.51
C ASN A 238 15.87 -3.52 -0.65
N ARG A 239 15.21 -2.82 0.28
CA ARG A 239 13.74 -2.71 0.31
C ARG A 239 13.25 -1.31 -0.01
N ILE A 240 12.23 -1.24 -0.84
CA ILE A 240 11.42 -0.03 -1.10
C ILE A 240 10.30 -0.01 -0.05
N PRO A 241 10.07 1.11 0.66
CA PRO A 241 8.95 1.25 1.58
C PRO A 241 7.61 0.91 0.91
N ALA A 242 6.66 0.42 1.69
CA ALA A 242 5.38 -0.04 1.18
C ALA A 242 4.55 1.07 0.54
N SER A 243 4.74 2.33 0.95
CA SER A 243 4.05 3.50 0.42
C SER A 243 4.97 4.72 0.36
N PRO A 244 5.41 5.18 -0.82
CA PRO A 244 6.34 6.30 -0.97
C PRO A 244 5.77 7.68 -0.59
N GLY A 245 4.55 7.72 -0.03
CA GLY A 245 3.83 8.94 0.33
C GLY A 245 3.76 9.22 1.83
N TRP A 246 4.22 8.31 2.70
CA TRP A 246 4.10 8.51 4.14
C TRP A 246 5.09 9.51 4.71
N GLY A 247 6.10 9.93 3.93
CA GLY A 247 7.13 10.88 4.36
C GLY A 247 8.03 10.32 5.46
N GLU A 248 8.01 9.00 5.61
CA GLU A 248 8.87 8.22 6.46
C GLU A 248 10.32 8.36 6.00
N LYS A 249 11.21 8.41 6.99
CA LYS A 249 12.65 8.39 6.76
C LYS A 249 13.19 7.15 7.43
N ILE A 250 13.65 6.22 6.59
CA ILE A 250 14.18 4.93 7.00
C ILE A 250 15.67 4.89 6.73
N MET A 251 16.45 4.52 7.74
CA MET A 251 17.87 4.19 7.62
C MET A 251 18.02 2.84 6.95
N ALA A 252 18.27 2.87 5.64
CA ALA A 252 18.76 1.72 4.90
C ALA A 252 20.19 1.39 5.33
N PHE A 253 20.43 0.17 5.82
CA PHE A 253 21.77 -0.32 6.14
C PHE A 253 22.15 -1.54 5.29
N HIS A 254 23.43 -1.60 4.91
CA HIS A 254 24.03 -2.77 4.28
C HIS A 254 24.58 -3.72 5.37
N GLU A 255 24.48 -5.03 5.14
CA GLU A 255 25.12 -6.09 5.95
C GLU A 255 24.69 -6.22 7.42
N GLY A 256 23.40 -6.08 7.75
CA GLY A 256 22.89 -6.54 9.04
C GLY A 256 23.32 -5.69 10.26
N THR A 257 23.84 -4.48 10.04
CA THR A 257 24.46 -3.62 11.06
C THR A 257 23.55 -2.53 11.65
N GLY A 258 22.28 -2.46 11.23
CA GLY A 258 21.33 -1.52 11.82
C GLY A 258 21.10 -1.75 13.31
N TYR A 259 20.81 -0.68 14.05
CA TYR A 259 20.49 -0.73 15.47
C TYR A 259 19.05 -0.25 15.71
N GLY A 260 18.39 -0.83 16.72
CA GLY A 260 17.12 -0.33 17.23
C GLY A 260 16.94 -0.79 18.67
N MET A 261 16.36 0.08 19.51
CA MET A 261 16.00 -0.27 20.88
C MET A 261 14.98 -1.41 20.91
N LEU A 262 14.00 -1.33 20.00
CA LEU A 262 13.07 -2.41 19.66
C LEU A 262 13.48 -3.05 18.34
N VAL A 263 13.69 -4.36 18.35
CA VAL A 263 13.82 -5.17 17.14
C VAL A 263 12.54 -5.93 16.91
N ILE A 264 11.95 -5.74 15.74
CA ILE A 264 10.79 -6.49 15.28
C ILE A 264 11.31 -7.63 14.40
N VAL A 265 11.05 -8.86 14.85
CA VAL A 265 11.52 -10.09 14.21
C VAL A 265 10.34 -10.80 13.58
N GLU A 266 10.30 -10.76 12.24
CA GLU A 266 9.20 -11.32 11.45
C GLU A 266 9.51 -12.67 10.78
N ASP A 267 10.78 -13.09 10.80
CA ASP A 267 11.20 -14.39 10.29
C ASP A 267 11.59 -15.32 11.46
N PRO A 268 10.86 -16.42 11.68
CA PRO A 268 11.25 -17.42 12.68
C PRO A 268 12.64 -18.02 12.41
N GLY A 269 13.10 -18.04 11.15
CA GLY A 269 14.44 -18.50 10.77
C GLY A 269 15.57 -17.65 11.36
N GLU A 270 15.31 -16.39 11.69
CA GLU A 270 16.29 -15.48 12.28
C GLU A 270 16.51 -15.71 13.78
N ALA A 271 15.64 -16.48 14.45
CA ALA A 271 15.72 -16.74 15.88
C ALA A 271 17.11 -17.29 16.31
N ALA A 272 17.63 -18.28 15.58
CA ALA A 272 18.94 -18.86 15.88
C ALA A 272 20.08 -17.86 15.69
N TYR A 273 20.00 -17.04 14.63
CA TYR A 273 20.97 -15.98 14.38
C TYR A 273 20.95 -14.94 15.51
N ILE A 274 19.77 -14.44 15.87
CA ILE A 274 19.59 -13.43 16.93
C ILE A 274 20.10 -13.95 18.27
N LYS A 275 19.75 -15.20 18.65
CA LYS A 275 20.27 -15.83 19.86
C LYS A 275 21.80 -15.85 19.85
N ARG A 276 22.41 -16.32 18.75
CA ARG A 276 23.86 -16.37 18.61
C ARG A 276 24.49 -14.98 18.73
N MET A 277 23.89 -13.96 18.12
CA MET A 277 24.38 -12.58 18.22
C MET A 277 24.30 -12.04 19.64
N ALA A 278 23.21 -12.32 20.36
CA ALA A 278 23.03 -11.91 21.74
C ALA A 278 24.01 -12.61 22.70
N GLU A 279 24.19 -13.93 22.58
CA GLU A 279 24.97 -14.73 23.54
C GLU A 279 26.47 -14.76 23.22
N GLU A 280 26.87 -14.84 21.94
CA GLU A 280 28.29 -15.00 21.56
C GLU A 280 28.97 -13.67 21.20
N ARG A 281 28.20 -12.69 20.71
CA ARG A 281 28.73 -11.41 20.24
C ARG A 281 28.35 -10.23 21.13
N GLU A 282 27.63 -10.50 22.22
CA GLU A 282 27.08 -9.50 23.13
C GLU A 282 26.28 -8.39 22.40
N ARG A 283 25.74 -8.71 21.21
CA ARG A 283 24.86 -7.83 20.45
C ARG A 283 23.45 -8.04 20.94
N CYS A 284 23.09 -7.27 21.97
CA CYS A 284 21.80 -7.34 22.63
C CYS A 284 21.04 -6.03 22.44
N GLU A 285 19.83 -6.12 21.89
CA GLU A 285 18.86 -5.04 21.86
C GLU A 285 17.94 -5.11 23.08
N LYS A 286 17.39 -3.97 23.52
CA LYS A 286 16.61 -3.93 24.77
C LYS A 286 15.33 -4.76 24.66
N TYR A 287 14.66 -4.68 23.52
CA TYR A 287 13.41 -5.36 23.23
C TYR A 287 13.51 -6.15 21.93
N LEU A 288 13.14 -7.42 21.96
CA LEU A 288 12.97 -8.27 20.79
C LEU A 288 11.52 -8.74 20.74
N LEU A 289 10.77 -8.31 19.73
CA LEU A 289 9.39 -8.74 19.50
C LEU A 289 9.36 -9.77 18.37
N PHE A 290 9.02 -11.00 18.71
CA PHE A 290 8.81 -12.09 17.76
C PHE A 290 7.32 -12.31 17.55
N HIS A 291 6.91 -12.56 16.30
CA HIS A 291 5.56 -13.07 16.05
C HIS A 291 5.45 -14.59 16.27
N ALA A 292 6.55 -15.33 16.13
CA ALA A 292 6.65 -16.76 16.37
C ALA A 292 8.11 -17.19 16.58
N GLY A 293 8.32 -18.37 17.16
CA GLY A 293 9.63 -19.02 17.20
C GLY A 293 10.69 -18.33 18.05
N ALA A 294 10.30 -17.53 19.03
CA ALA A 294 11.26 -16.85 19.91
C ALA A 294 12.16 -17.87 20.64
N PRO A 295 13.49 -17.71 20.54
CA PRO A 295 14.44 -18.56 21.23
C PRO A 295 14.54 -18.13 22.70
N ASP A 296 14.98 -19.03 23.57
CA ASP A 296 15.39 -18.64 24.91
C ASP A 296 16.81 -18.04 24.84
N ILE A 297 16.95 -16.80 25.29
CA ILE A 297 18.21 -16.04 25.28
C ILE A 297 18.59 -15.72 26.73
N THR A 298 19.83 -16.07 27.10
CA THR A 298 20.34 -15.83 28.45
C THR A 298 20.32 -14.33 28.81
N GLY A 299 19.74 -14.00 29.96
CA GLY A 299 19.62 -12.62 30.46
C GLY A 299 18.37 -11.86 29.99
N TYR A 300 17.55 -12.46 29.14
CA TYR A 300 16.27 -11.89 28.72
C TYR A 300 15.11 -12.44 29.56
N ARG A 301 14.20 -11.54 29.95
CA ARG A 301 12.88 -11.92 30.45
C ARG A 301 11.97 -12.19 29.26
N ARG A 302 11.38 -13.39 29.24
CA ARG A 302 10.38 -13.79 28.26
C ARG A 302 8.97 -13.47 28.75
N THR A 303 8.16 -12.88 27.88
CA THR A 303 6.71 -12.71 28.06
C THR A 303 6.01 -13.16 26.78
N ASP A 304 5.07 -14.09 26.89
CA ASP A 304 4.32 -14.62 25.75
C ASP A 304 2.88 -14.09 25.75
N GLY A 305 2.33 -13.93 24.55
CA GLY A 305 0.91 -13.66 24.31
C GLY A 305 0.42 -14.29 23.01
N PRO A 306 -0.87 -14.13 22.67
CA PRO A 306 -1.43 -14.74 21.46
C PRO A 306 -0.76 -14.20 20.19
N GLY A 307 0.03 -15.04 19.52
CA GLY A 307 0.73 -14.67 18.28
C GLY A 307 1.92 -13.74 18.46
N TRP A 308 2.48 -13.62 19.68
CA TRP A 308 3.69 -12.86 19.92
C TRP A 308 4.48 -13.35 21.14
N THR A 309 5.79 -13.14 21.11
CA THR A 309 6.69 -13.30 22.25
C THR A 309 7.59 -12.07 22.35
N LEU A 310 7.65 -11.47 23.53
CA LEU A 310 8.56 -10.37 23.85
C LEU A 310 9.71 -10.89 24.70
N LEU A 311 10.93 -10.63 24.26
CA LEU A 311 12.12 -10.78 25.08
C LEU A 311 12.61 -9.39 25.49
N GLU A 312 12.80 -9.17 26.79
CA GLU A 312 13.35 -7.93 27.34
C GLU A 312 14.67 -8.18 28.07
N ASP A 313 15.73 -7.49 27.67
CA ASP A 313 17.03 -7.55 28.35
C ASP A 313 16.93 -6.82 29.70
N LEU A 314 17.18 -7.54 30.79
CA LEU A 314 17.11 -6.98 32.14
C LEU A 314 18.39 -6.22 32.55
N THR A 315 19.41 -6.19 31.70
CA THR A 315 20.65 -5.47 31.99
C THR A 315 20.55 -3.98 31.62
N ASP A 316 21.12 -3.14 32.47
CA ASP A 316 21.05 -1.67 32.33
C ASP A 316 22.06 -1.14 31.30
N HIS A 317 23.22 -1.77 31.16
CA HIS A 317 24.30 -1.30 30.28
C HIS A 317 24.91 -2.43 29.45
N ARG A 318 24.82 -2.29 28.12
CA ARG A 318 25.48 -3.14 27.13
C ARG A 318 26.26 -2.26 26.16
N HIS A 319 27.50 -2.64 25.85
CA HIS A 319 28.36 -1.90 24.91
C HIS A 319 27.71 -1.71 23.53
N HIS A 320 26.94 -2.71 23.06
CA HIS A 320 26.22 -2.64 21.78
C HIS A 320 25.16 -1.52 21.75
N ARG A 321 24.43 -1.29 22.85
CA ARG A 321 23.43 -0.21 22.97
C ARG A 321 24.09 1.16 22.82
N VAL A 322 25.18 1.39 23.55
CA VAL A 322 25.97 2.63 23.47
C VAL A 322 26.49 2.88 22.06
N CYS A 323 27.03 1.83 21.41
CA CYS A 323 27.50 1.95 20.03
C CYS A 323 26.38 2.25 19.04
N GLY A 324 25.23 1.58 19.21
CA GLY A 324 24.06 1.72 18.34
C GLY A 324 23.41 3.10 18.45
N GLU A 325 23.26 3.62 19.67
CA GLU A 325 22.75 4.97 19.93
C GLU A 325 23.68 6.03 19.31
N ARG A 326 24.99 5.86 19.43
CA ARG A 326 25.96 6.76 18.77
C ARG A 326 25.84 6.71 17.25
N MET A 327 25.69 5.52 16.66
CA MET A 327 25.49 5.37 15.22
C MET A 327 24.23 6.09 14.73
N ILE A 328 23.12 5.95 15.47
CA ILE A 328 21.88 6.69 15.17
C ILE A 328 22.13 8.19 15.26
N ALA A 329 22.77 8.67 16.33
CA ALA A 329 23.05 10.10 16.51
C ALA A 329 23.92 10.68 15.39
N ASP A 330 24.97 9.97 14.97
CA ASP A 330 25.86 10.38 13.87
C ASP A 330 25.10 10.46 12.53
N PHE A 331 24.20 9.50 12.30
CA PHE A 331 23.36 9.52 11.11
C PHE A 331 22.33 10.67 11.16
N VAL A 332 21.66 10.90 12.29
CA VAL A 332 20.75 12.05 12.50
C VAL A 332 21.47 13.34 12.15
N GLN A 333 22.66 13.56 12.70
CA GLN A 333 23.45 14.77 12.43
C GLN A 333 23.78 14.92 10.95
N THR A 334 24.05 13.82 10.25
CA THR A 334 24.34 13.82 8.81
C THR A 334 23.12 14.24 8.00
N GLU A 335 21.94 13.70 8.31
CA GLU A 335 20.70 14.04 7.62
C GLU A 335 20.24 15.48 7.90
N LEU A 336 20.39 15.98 9.13
CA LEU A 336 20.10 17.38 9.44
C LEU A 336 20.96 18.35 8.63
N LYS A 337 22.26 18.05 8.49
CA LYS A 337 23.17 18.82 7.64
C LYS A 337 22.72 18.83 6.19
N LYS A 338 22.30 17.68 5.64
CA LYS A 338 21.75 17.61 4.26
C LYS A 338 20.46 18.42 4.12
N ALA A 339 19.62 18.45 5.15
CA ALA A 339 18.39 19.22 5.19
C ALA A 339 18.61 20.73 5.44
N GLY A 340 19.87 21.19 5.58
CA GLY A 340 20.18 22.60 5.85
C GLY A 340 19.80 23.07 7.25
N ARG A 341 19.48 22.16 8.17
CA ARG A 341 19.19 22.46 9.58
C ARG A 341 20.49 22.36 10.38
N ARG A 342 20.84 23.42 11.13
CA ARG A 342 21.91 23.33 12.14
C ARG A 342 21.33 22.59 13.37
N PRO A 343 22.11 21.69 13.98
CA PRO A 343 21.66 20.90 15.13
C PRO A 343 21.30 21.77 16.33
#